data_AF-A0A1S8KZT9-F1
#
_entry.id   AF-A0A1S8KZT9-F1
#
_cell.length_a   1.000
_cell.length_b   1.000
_cell.length_c   1.000
_cell.angle_alpha   90.00
_cell.angle_beta   90.00
_cell.angle_gamma   90.00
#
_symmetry.space_group_name_H-M   'P 1'
#
loop_
_entity.id
_entity.type
_entity.pdbx_description
1 polymer ?
#
loop_
_entity_poly.entity_id
_entity_poly.type
_entity_poly.pdbx_seq_one_letter_code
_entity_poly.pdbx_strand_id
1 'polypeptide(L)'
;MTPGEIIEKIKAAQIALTKGNSEIKTLGIKKAETERNYKIALNKKVLVLKTEKYPATLIQDLSRGDEKVAQLRMNRDIAESAYYTAISASDNIRLEIETLRSMLTWLRVELKNT
;
A
#
# COMPACT_ATOMS: atom_id res chain seq x y z
N MET A 1 19.56 -18.96 18.89
CA MET A 1 18.48 -19.63 18.14
C MET A 1 19.03 -20.89 17.52
N THR A 2 18.32 -22.00 17.63
CA THR A 2 18.67 -23.25 16.95
C THR A 2 18.35 -23.17 15.45
N PRO A 3 18.97 -23.99 14.59
CA PRO A 3 18.60 -24.07 13.18
C PRO A 3 17.10 -24.37 12.98
N GLY A 4 16.52 -25.23 13.83
CA GLY A 4 15.09 -25.54 13.81
C GLY A 4 14.22 -24.31 14.07
N GLU A 5 14.55 -23.49 15.07
CA GLU A 5 13.82 -22.24 15.36
C GLU A 5 13.88 -21.24 14.19
N ILE A 6 15.03 -21.14 13.50
CA ILE A 6 15.17 -20.25 12.35
C ILE A 6 14.29 -20.72 11.18
N ILE A 7 14.26 -22.03 10.92
CA ILE A 7 13.40 -22.62 9.88
C ILE A 7 11.92 -22.36 10.17
N GLU A 8 11.49 -22.52 11.43
CA GLU A 8 10.10 -22.23 11.80
C GLU A 8 9.75 -20.74 11.64
N LYS A 9 10.65 -19.82 11.98
CA LYS A 9 10.45 -18.38 11.70
C LYS A 9 10.36 -18.09 10.20
N ILE A 10 11.18 -18.72 9.37
CA ILE A 10 11.11 -18.57 7.91
C ILE A 10 9.75 -19.04 7.38
N LYS A 11 9.25 -20.19 7.84
CA LYS A 11 7.91 -20.69 7.46
C LYS A 11 6.81 -19.73 7.88
N ALA A 12 6.87 -19.21 9.10
CA ALA A 12 5.90 -18.23 9.59
C ALA A 12 5.92 -16.94 8.73
N ALA A 13 7.11 -16.44 8.39
CA ALA A 13 7.27 -15.29 7.50
C ALA A 13 6.73 -15.54 6.08
N GLN A 14 6.91 -16.75 5.52
CA GLN A 14 6.35 -17.14 4.21
C GLN A 14 4.82 -17.16 4.22
N ILE A 15 4.21 -17.66 5.30
CA ILE A 15 2.75 -17.63 5.48
C ILE A 15 2.26 -16.18 5.55
N ALA A 16 2.93 -15.33 6.33
CA ALA A 16 2.63 -13.91 6.43
C ALA A 16 2.74 -13.20 5.08
N LEU A 17 3.77 -13.51 4.28
CA LEU A 17 3.97 -12.96 2.93
C LEU A 17 2.82 -13.34 1.98
N THR A 18 2.38 -14.60 2.04
CA THR A 18 1.26 -15.10 1.23
C THR A 18 -0.05 -14.38 1.58
N LYS A 19 -0.28 -14.16 2.87
CA LYS A 19 -1.41 -13.35 3.35
C LYS A 19 -1.29 -11.90 2.89
N GLY A 20 -0.10 -11.31 3.01
CA GLY A 20 0.20 -9.94 2.56
C GLY A 20 -0.10 -9.73 1.08
N ASN A 21 0.19 -10.70 0.21
CA ASN A 21 -0.12 -10.61 -1.22
C ASN A 21 -1.64 -10.47 -1.48
N SER A 22 -2.45 -11.20 -0.72
CA SER A 22 -3.92 -11.13 -0.83
C SER A 22 -4.46 -9.77 -0.35
N GLU A 23 -3.85 -9.23 0.70
CA GLU A 23 -4.16 -7.91 1.23
C GLU A 23 -3.76 -6.79 0.25
N ILE A 24 -2.54 -6.84 -0.30
CA ILE A 24 -2.06 -5.89 -1.31
C ILE A 24 -3.00 -5.87 -2.53
N LYS A 25 -3.47 -7.03 -2.99
CA LYS A 25 -4.46 -7.10 -4.08
C LYS A 25 -5.74 -6.34 -3.73
N THR A 26 -6.27 -6.59 -2.53
CA THR A 26 -7.51 -5.94 -2.04
C THR A 26 -7.33 -4.43 -1.91
N LEU A 27 -6.20 -3.99 -1.34
CA LEU A 27 -5.85 -2.57 -1.22
C LEU A 27 -5.64 -1.92 -2.59
N GLY A 28 -5.06 -2.64 -3.56
CA GLY A 28 -4.87 -2.16 -4.93
C GLY A 28 -6.19 -1.89 -5.64
N ILE A 29 -7.18 -2.79 -5.48
CA ILE A 29 -8.54 -2.57 -6.00
C ILE A 29 -9.15 -1.33 -5.35
N LYS A 30 -9.10 -1.23 -4.01
CA LYS A 30 -9.64 -0.08 -3.28
C LYS A 30 -8.98 1.25 -3.68
N LYS A 31 -7.66 1.26 -3.89
CA LYS A 31 -6.91 2.42 -4.41
C LYS A 31 -7.44 2.84 -5.79
N ALA A 32 -7.64 1.89 -6.70
CA ALA A 32 -8.16 2.17 -8.04
C ALA A 32 -9.61 2.70 -8.01
N GLU A 33 -10.47 2.10 -7.18
CA GLU A 33 -11.87 2.51 -7.03
C GLU A 33 -11.99 3.93 -6.46
N THR A 34 -11.24 4.24 -5.40
CA THR A 34 -11.26 5.56 -4.76
C THR A 34 -10.71 6.65 -5.69
N GLU A 35 -9.63 6.38 -6.43
CA GLU A 35 -9.10 7.28 -7.48
C GLU A 35 -10.14 7.55 -8.57
N ARG A 36 -10.81 6.50 -9.08
CA ARG A 36 -11.88 6.63 -10.07
C ARG A 36 -13.02 7.50 -9.55
N ASN A 37 -13.50 7.22 -8.34
CA ASN A 37 -14.63 7.92 -7.73
C ASN A 37 -14.31 9.40 -7.51
N TYR A 38 -13.12 9.71 -7.02
CA TYR A 38 -12.62 11.08 -6.88
C TYR A 38 -12.57 11.81 -8.23
N LYS A 39 -11.96 11.21 -9.26
CA LYS A 39 -11.87 11.82 -10.61
C LYS A 39 -13.24 12.11 -11.22
N ILE A 40 -14.18 11.18 -11.08
CA ILE A 40 -15.55 11.38 -11.58
C ILE A 40 -16.23 12.54 -10.83
N ALA A 41 -16.13 12.58 -9.51
CA ALA A 41 -16.76 13.64 -8.71
C ALA A 41 -16.14 15.02 -8.99
N LEU A 42 -14.82 15.10 -9.06
CA LEU A 42 -14.10 16.33 -9.41
C LEU A 42 -14.55 16.84 -10.77
N ASN A 43 -14.56 15.99 -11.80
CA ASN A 43 -14.97 16.39 -13.15
C ASN A 43 -16.44 16.85 -13.19
N LYS A 44 -17.34 16.16 -12.49
CA LYS A 44 -18.75 16.59 -12.37
C LYS A 44 -18.84 17.99 -11.75
N LYS A 45 -18.09 18.26 -10.67
CA LYS A 45 -18.10 19.58 -10.02
C LYS A 45 -17.52 20.67 -10.91
N VAL A 46 -16.42 20.38 -11.62
CA VAL A 46 -15.81 21.27 -12.61
C VAL A 46 -16.82 21.64 -13.70
N LEU A 47 -17.57 20.68 -14.22
CA LEU A 47 -18.60 20.93 -15.24
C LEU A 47 -19.73 21.83 -14.69
N VAL A 48 -20.21 21.57 -13.48
CA VAL A 48 -21.25 22.40 -12.82
C VAL A 48 -20.77 23.85 -12.65
N LEU A 49 -19.59 24.07 -12.08
CA LEU A 49 -19.05 25.42 -11.88
C LEU A 49 -18.78 26.14 -13.20
N LYS A 50 -18.39 25.40 -14.25
CA LYS A 50 -18.25 25.94 -15.61
C LYS A 50 -19.60 26.37 -16.19
N THR A 51 -20.66 25.59 -16.00
CA THR A 51 -22.01 25.97 -16.43
C THR A 51 -22.55 27.18 -15.66
N GLU A 52 -22.17 27.33 -14.39
CA GLU A 52 -22.45 28.50 -13.56
C GLU A 52 -21.57 29.72 -13.88
N LYS A 53 -20.70 29.62 -14.90
CA LYS A 53 -19.82 30.70 -15.39
C LYS A 53 -18.83 31.24 -14.36
N TYR A 54 -18.40 30.41 -13.40
CA TYR A 54 -17.29 30.80 -12.53
C TYR A 54 -16.00 31.05 -13.33
N PRO A 55 -15.13 31.98 -12.91
CA PRO A 55 -13.83 32.20 -13.55
C PRO A 55 -13.01 30.92 -13.59
N ALA A 56 -12.41 30.59 -14.74
CA ALA A 56 -11.64 29.36 -14.93
C ALA A 56 -10.49 29.20 -13.93
N THR A 57 -9.92 30.32 -13.46
CA THR A 57 -8.89 30.37 -12.42
C THR A 57 -9.37 29.87 -11.06
N LEU A 58 -10.67 29.98 -10.74
CA LEU A 58 -11.24 29.59 -9.45
C LEU A 58 -11.86 28.19 -9.47
N ILE A 59 -12.26 27.68 -10.65
CA ILE A 59 -13.01 26.42 -10.76
C ILE A 59 -12.26 25.25 -10.11
N GLN A 60 -10.94 25.15 -10.28
CA GLN A 60 -10.16 24.04 -9.71
C GLN A 60 -10.17 24.07 -8.18
N ASP A 61 -9.93 25.23 -7.58
CA ASP A 61 -9.87 25.37 -6.13
C ASP A 61 -11.24 25.15 -5.49
N LEU A 62 -12.29 25.74 -6.08
CA LEU A 62 -13.67 25.53 -5.65
C LEU A 62 -14.11 24.07 -5.81
N SER A 63 -13.72 23.41 -6.90
CA SER A 63 -14.05 22.00 -7.11
C SER A 63 -13.36 21.10 -6.09
N ARG A 64 -12.13 21.41 -5.69
CA ARG A 64 -11.38 20.64 -4.68
C ARG A 64 -11.84 20.95 -3.26
N GLY A 65 -12.36 22.15 -3.01
CA GLY A 65 -12.95 22.58 -1.75
C GLY A 65 -14.40 22.12 -1.54
N ASP A 66 -15.06 21.63 -2.58
CA ASP A 66 -16.38 21.01 -2.46
C ASP A 66 -16.31 19.82 -1.49
N GLU A 67 -17.19 19.82 -0.48
CA GLU A 67 -17.19 18.86 0.63
C GLU A 67 -17.12 17.40 0.15
N LYS A 68 -17.93 17.06 -0.87
CA LYS A 68 -17.97 15.70 -1.41
C LYS A 68 -16.68 15.34 -2.14
N VAL A 69 -16.15 16.26 -2.95
CA VAL A 69 -14.90 16.04 -3.67
C VAL A 69 -13.72 15.94 -2.71
N ALA A 70 -13.67 16.79 -1.68
CA ALA A 70 -12.66 16.78 -0.64
C ALA A 70 -12.67 15.45 0.14
N GLN A 71 -13.86 14.96 0.53
CA GLN A 71 -13.97 13.67 1.22
C GLN A 71 -13.51 12.50 0.34
N LEU A 72 -13.87 12.50 -0.95
CA LEU A 72 -13.42 11.46 -1.88
C LEU A 72 -11.90 11.52 -2.11
N ARG A 73 -11.32 12.72 -2.14
CA ARG A 73 -9.86 12.91 -2.23
C ARG A 73 -9.16 12.36 -1.00
N MET A 74 -9.67 12.67 0.20
CA MET A 74 -9.12 12.13 1.46
C MET A 74 -9.16 10.59 1.46
N ASN A 75 -10.28 9.99 1.08
CA ASN A 75 -10.42 8.53 1.05
C ASN A 75 -9.46 7.87 0.07
N ARG A 76 -9.22 8.51 -1.07
CA ARG A 76 -8.24 8.10 -2.08
C ARG A 76 -6.81 8.18 -1.55
N ASP A 77 -6.45 9.28 -0.90
CA ASP A 77 -5.10 9.48 -0.33
C ASP A 77 -4.83 8.44 0.78
N ILE A 78 -5.84 8.13 1.60
CA ILE A 78 -5.77 7.04 2.60
C ILE A 78 -5.57 5.68 1.92
N ALA A 79 -6.36 5.37 0.87
CA ALA A 79 -6.26 4.09 0.18
C ALA A 79 -4.91 3.92 -0.53
N GLU A 80 -4.36 5.00 -1.09
CA GLU A 80 -3.04 5.03 -1.68
C GLU A 80 -1.93 4.79 -0.64
N SER A 81 -1.97 5.51 0.47
CA SER A 81 -1.01 5.33 1.57
C SER A 81 -1.06 3.91 2.13
N ALA A 82 -2.25 3.36 2.34
CA ALA A 82 -2.42 1.99 2.82
C ALA A 82 -1.82 0.95 1.85
N TYR A 83 -2.05 1.11 0.54
CA TYR A 83 -1.49 0.22 -0.48
C TYR A 83 0.04 0.21 -0.48
N TYR A 84 0.67 1.39 -0.48
CA TYR A 84 2.14 1.48 -0.48
C TYR A 84 2.76 1.03 0.85
N THR A 85 2.07 1.25 1.97
CA THR A 85 2.47 0.73 3.28
C THR A 85 2.47 -0.81 3.28
N ALA A 86 1.44 -1.44 2.71
CA ALA A 86 1.37 -2.90 2.61
C ALA A 86 2.45 -3.50 1.71
N ILE A 87 2.80 -2.84 0.59
CA ILE A 87 3.94 -3.24 -0.24
C ILE A 87 5.23 -3.20 0.58
N SER A 88 5.48 -2.08 1.27
CA SER A 88 6.69 -1.90 2.09
C SER A 88 6.77 -2.94 3.21
N ALA A 89 5.64 -3.29 3.83
CA ALA A 89 5.57 -4.34 4.84
C ALA A 89 5.92 -5.72 4.24
N SER A 90 5.46 -6.03 3.04
CA SER A 90 5.81 -7.27 2.33
C SER A 90 7.31 -7.35 2.01
N ASP A 91 7.91 -6.24 1.59
CA ASP A 91 9.35 -6.17 1.33
C ASP A 91 10.17 -6.32 2.62
N ASN A 92 9.72 -5.78 3.75
CA ASN A 92 10.35 -5.98 5.05
C ASN A 92 10.34 -7.46 5.47
N ILE A 93 9.22 -8.18 5.26
CA ILE A 93 9.14 -9.62 5.53
C ILE A 93 10.12 -10.40 4.64
N ARG A 94 10.26 -10.00 3.36
CA ARG A 94 11.24 -10.61 2.46
C ARG A 94 12.68 -10.40 2.98
N LEU A 95 13.00 -9.20 3.45
CA LEU A 95 14.32 -8.89 4.03
C LEU A 95 14.58 -9.69 5.31
N GLU A 96 13.56 -9.89 6.15
CA GLU A 96 13.66 -10.74 7.34
C GLU A 96 14.00 -12.19 6.95
N ILE A 97 13.33 -12.75 5.93
CA ILE A 97 13.65 -14.10 5.42
C ILE A 97 15.11 -14.17 4.96
N GLU A 98 15.61 -13.18 4.21
CA GLU A 98 17.01 -13.16 3.76
C GLU A 98 18.01 -13.07 4.93
N THR A 99 17.67 -12.31 5.97
CA THR A 99 18.47 -12.21 7.19
C THR A 99 18.53 -13.57 7.91
N LEU A 100 17.39 -14.24 8.07
CA LEU A 100 17.29 -15.57 8.68
C LEU A 100 18.06 -16.64 7.86
N ARG A 101 17.99 -16.58 6.53
CA ARG A 101 18.77 -17.46 5.63
C ARG A 101 20.29 -17.23 5.78
N SER A 102 20.71 -15.98 5.95
CA SER A 102 22.11 -15.63 6.17
C SER A 102 22.61 -16.20 7.51
N MET A 103 21.80 -16.14 8.56
CA MET A 103 22.11 -16.74 9.86
C MET A 103 22.24 -18.28 9.78
N LEU A 104 21.36 -18.96 9.05
CA LEU A 104 21.48 -20.41 8.82
C LEU A 104 22.76 -20.78 8.09
N THR A 105 23.14 -19.98 7.09
CA THR A 105 24.39 -20.17 6.34
C THR A 105 25.60 -20.04 7.26
N TRP A 106 25.62 -19.02 8.11
CA TRP A 106 26.69 -18.82 9.09
C TRP A 106 26.78 -19.99 10.09
N LEU A 107 25.66 -20.41 10.69
CA LEU A 107 25.63 -21.56 11.61
C LEU A 107 26.14 -22.85 10.97
N ARG A 108 25.82 -23.08 9.69
CA ARG A 108 26.33 -24.24 8.93
C ARG A 108 27.85 -24.20 8.80
N VAL A 109 28.45 -23.03 8.62
CA VAL A 109 29.92 -22.88 8.51
C VAL A 109 30.57 -23.16 9.87
N GLU A 110 30.04 -22.58 10.96
CA GLU A 110 30.57 -22.82 12.30
C GLU A 110 30.56 -24.31 12.67
N LEU A 111 29.46 -25.01 12.41
CA LEU A 111 29.34 -26.45 12.66
C LEU A 111 30.31 -27.31 11.85
N LYS A 112 30.81 -26.83 10.70
CA LYS A 112 31.83 -27.54 9.90
C LYS A 112 33.25 -27.30 10.41
N ASN A 113 33.46 -26.18 11.09
CA ASN A 113 34.75 -25.78 11.65
C ASN A 113 34.96 -26.34 13.08
N THR A 114 33.95 -27.00 13.63
CA THR A 114 34.00 -27.72 14.93
C THR A 114 34.23 -29.20 14.69
#